data_AF-A0A968DXE2-F1
#
_entry.id   AF-A0A968DXE2-F1
#
_cell.length_a   1.000
_cell.length_b   1.000
_cell.length_c   1.000
_cell.angle_alpha   90.00
_cell.angle_beta   90.00
_cell.angle_gamma   90.00
#
_symmetry.space_group_name_H-M   'P 1'
#
loop_
_entity.id
_entity.type
_entity.pdbx_description
1 polymer ?
#
loop_
_entity_poly.entity_id
_entity_poly.type
_entity_poly.pdbx_seq_one_letter_code
_entity_poly.pdbx_strand_id
1 'polypeptide(L)' 'GIPKTDDFNRGNNEGCGYFQVNQNRGVRWNTAKAFLRPVMRRPNLTVLTHAEA' A
#
# COMPACT_ATOMS: atom_id res chain seq x y z
N GLY A 1 1.40 19.80 25.71
CA GLY A 1 1.72 18.41 25.29
C GLY A 1 1.53 18.29 23.79
N ILE A 2 1.87 17.14 23.19
CA ILE A 2 1.67 16.90 21.74
C ILE A 2 0.17 16.63 21.49
N PRO A 3 -0.49 17.30 20.53
CA PRO A 3 -1.91 17.09 20.25
C PRO A 3 -2.19 15.67 19.76
N LYS A 4 -3.33 15.09 20.14
CA LYS A 4 -3.76 13.80 19.59
C LYS A 4 -4.35 14.01 18.20
N THR A 5 -4.05 13.11 17.26
CA THR A 5 -4.73 13.03 15.96
C THR A 5 -5.39 11.66 15.79
N ASP A 6 -6.57 11.64 15.19
CA ASP A 6 -7.30 10.42 14.88
C ASP A 6 -7.03 9.95 13.42
N ASP A 7 -6.48 10.82 12.56
CA ASP A 7 -6.24 10.50 11.14
C ASP A 7 -5.15 11.39 10.53
N PHE A 8 -4.00 10.78 10.25
CA PHE A 8 -2.85 11.43 9.60
C PHE A 8 -3.06 11.69 8.09
N ASN A 9 -4.07 11.08 7.45
CA ASN A 9 -4.26 11.18 6.00
C ASN A 9 -5.15 12.37 5.57
N ARG A 10 -5.49 13.28 6.48
CA ARG A 10 -6.36 14.45 6.21
C ARG A 10 -5.62 15.73 5.80
N GLY A 11 -4.33 15.61 5.51
CA GLY A 11 -3.50 16.73 5.04
C GLY A 11 -2.76 17.50 6.15
N ASN A 12 -2.89 17.10 7.41
CA ASN A 12 -2.01 17.53 8.49
C ASN A 12 -1.48 16.30 9.25
N ASN A 13 -0.15 16.21 9.37
CA ASN A 13 0.54 15.12 10.06
C ASN A 13 0.98 15.49 11.49
N GLU A 14 0.71 16.70 11.95
CA GLU A 14 1.03 17.12 13.31
C GLU A 14 0.20 16.32 14.33
N GLY A 15 0.87 15.81 15.37
CA GLY A 15 0.24 15.17 16.52
C GLY A 15 0.73 13.76 16.78
N CYS A 16 0.00 13.05 17.65
CA CYS A 16 0.28 11.68 18.07
C CYS A 16 -0.98 10.81 17.97
N GLY A 17 -0.84 9.59 17.47
CA GLY A 17 -1.96 8.67 17.25
C GLY A 17 -1.53 7.39 16.54
N TYR A 18 -2.46 6.46 16.36
CA TYR A 18 -2.24 5.29 15.51
C TYR A 18 -2.29 5.68 14.03
N PHE A 19 -1.45 5.05 13.21
CA PHE A 19 -1.40 5.31 11.78
C PHE A 19 -1.75 4.04 10.99
N GLN A 20 -2.38 4.23 9.85
CA GLN A 20 -2.68 3.15 8.92
C GLN A 20 -1.40 2.67 8.24
N VAL A 21 -1.28 1.35 8.07
CA VAL A 21 -0.18 0.72 7.36
C VAL A 21 -0.69 -0.11 6.20
N ASN A 22 0.12 -0.26 5.15
CA ASN A 22 -0.17 -1.13 4.02
C ASN A 22 0.01 -2.61 4.39
N GLN A 23 -0.94 -3.14 5.15
CA GLN A 23 -0.98 -4.52 5.60
C GLN A 23 -2.35 -5.15 5.40
N ASN A 24 -2.39 -6.45 5.18
CA ASN A 24 -3.61 -7.24 5.18
C ASN A 24 -3.33 -8.57 5.87
N ARG A 25 -4.13 -8.92 6.88
CA ARG A 25 -3.94 -10.12 7.73
C ARG A 25 -2.52 -10.24 8.30
N GLY A 26 -1.96 -9.14 8.79
CA GLY A 26 -0.61 -9.09 9.39
C GLY A 26 0.55 -9.21 8.41
N VAL A 27 0.29 -9.25 7.09
CA VAL A 27 1.33 -9.34 6.06
C VAL A 27 1.36 -8.07 5.23
N ARG A 28 2.56 -7.64 4.83
CA ARG A 28 2.76 -6.54 3.88
C ARG A 28 1.88 -6.71 2.65
N TRP A 29 1.09 -5.67 2.37
CA TRP A 29 0.25 -5.55 1.19
C TRP A 29 0.95 -4.68 0.14
N ASN A 30 1.82 -5.30 -0.66
CA ASN A 30 2.63 -4.60 -1.67
C ASN A 30 1.86 -4.34 -2.97
N THR A 31 2.42 -3.50 -3.85
CA THR A 31 1.82 -3.11 -5.13
C THR A 31 1.50 -4.32 -6.02
N ALA A 32 2.40 -5.31 -6.10
CA ALA A 32 2.15 -6.50 -6.90
C ALA A 32 0.94 -7.29 -6.39
N LYS A 33 0.76 -7.45 -5.08
CA LYS A 33 -0.41 -8.11 -4.48
C LYS A 33 -1.70 -7.31 -4.69
N ALA A 34 -1.63 -5.98 -4.51
CA ALA A 34 -2.80 -5.11 -4.59
C ALA A 34 -3.32 -4.96 -6.02
N PHE A 35 -2.42 -4.79 -6.99
CA PHE A 35 -2.79 -4.37 -8.34
C PHE A 35 -2.45 -5.39 -9.42
N LEU A 36 -1.28 -6.04 -9.35
CA LEU A 36 -0.80 -6.89 -10.45
C LEU A 36 -1.42 -8.30 -10.39
N ARG A 37 -1.20 -9.04 -9.30
CA ARG A 37 -1.62 -10.44 -9.14
C ARG A 37 -3.10 -10.68 -9.46
N PRO A 38 -4.06 -9.82 -9.05
CA PRO A 38 -5.47 -10.04 -9.35
C PRO A 38 -5.81 -10.01 -10.85
N VAL A 39 -4.99 -9.34 -11.66
CA VAL A 39 -5.27 -9.10 -13.09
C VAL A 39 -4.31 -9.79 -14.05
N MET A 40 -3.37 -10.61 -13.55
CA MET A 40 -2.37 -11.32 -14.37
C MET A 40 -2.97 -12.24 -15.44
N ARG A 41 -4.25 -12.62 -15.33
CA ARG A 41 -4.94 -13.47 -16.31
C ARG A 41 -5.46 -12.71 -17.54
N ARG A 42 -5.39 -11.37 -17.56
CA ARG A 42 -5.89 -10.57 -18.68
C ARG A 42 -5.05 -10.84 -19.94
N PRO A 43 -5.67 -11.12 -21.10
CA PRO A 43 -4.94 -11.50 -22.30
C PRO A 43 -4.07 -10.37 -22.88
N ASN A 44 -4.35 -9.12 -22.51
CA ASN A 44 -3.62 -7.94 -22.91
C ASN A 44 -2.54 -7.49 -21.90
N LEU A 45 -2.16 -8.34 -20.94
CA LEU A 45 -1.12 -8.06 -19.96
C LEU A 45 -0.05 -9.16 -19.98
N THR A 46 1.19 -8.80 -20.29
CA THR A 46 2.35 -9.69 -20.19
C THR A 46 3.25 -9.23 -19.05
N VAL A 47 3.60 -10.15 -18.15
CA VAL A 47 4.52 -9.89 -17.04
C VAL A 47 5.82 -10.63 -17.30
N LEU A 48 6.88 -9.88 -17.59
CA LEU A 48 8.23 -10.41 -17.72
C LEU A 48 8.95 -10.26 -16.37
N THR A 49 9.47 -11.35 -15.83
CA THR A 49 10.26 -11.37 -14.59
C THR A 49 11.73 -11.54 -14.93
N HIS A 50 12.63 -10.95 -14.13
CA HIS A 50 14.08 -11.01 -14.34
C HIS A 50 14.57 -10.37 -15.66
N ALA A 51 13.87 -9.33 -16.12
CA ALA A 51 14.28 -8.55 -17.28
C ALA A 51 15.05 -7.30 -16.84
N GLU A 52 16.02 -6.89 -17.65
CA GLU A 52 16.75 -5.61 -17.57
C GLU A 52 16.38 -4.77 -18.80
N ALA A 53 16.34 -3.44 -18.62
CA ALA A 53 15.86 -2.50 -19.63
C ALA A 53 17.00 -1.97 -20.52
#